data_AF-A0A5D3YR79-F1
#
_entry.id   AF-A0A5D3YR79-F1
#
_cell.length_a   1.000
_cell.length_b   1.000
_cell.length_c   1.000
_cell.angle_alpha   90.00
_cell.angle_beta   90.00
_cell.angle_gamma   90.00
#
_symmetry.space_group_name_H-M   'P 1'
#
loop_
_entity.id
_entity.type
_entity.pdbx_description
1 polymer ?
#
loop_
_entity_poly.entity_id
_entity_poly.type
_entity_poly.pdbx_seq_one_letter_code
_entity_poly.pdbx_strand_id
1 'polypeptide(L)' 'MNEEILDNLNDRLDEALDRGRRIVEDEELTEQVDELKGRVERMVRKHPVKSVAGGLLAGYMLGKLFSSED' A
#
# COMPACT_ATOMS: atom_id res chain seq x y z
N MET A 1 0.04 -7.30 -21.97
CA MET A 1 0.23 -5.86 -21.70
C MET A 1 -0.40 -5.41 -20.39
N ASN A 2 -1.67 -5.73 -20.09
CA ASN A 2 -2.29 -5.31 -18.82
C ASN A 2 -1.83 -6.13 -17.59
N GLU A 3 -1.53 -7.41 -17.78
CA GLU A 3 -1.08 -8.32 -16.70
C GLU A 3 0.34 -7.99 -16.21
N GLU A 4 1.24 -7.64 -17.12
CA GLU A 4 2.65 -7.32 -16.79
C GLU A 4 2.79 -6.06 -15.92
N ILE A 5 1.92 -5.05 -16.14
CA ILE A 5 1.87 -3.85 -15.30
C ILE A 5 1.33 -4.18 -13.91
N LEU A 6 0.30 -5.04 -13.84
CA LEU A 6 -0.27 -5.48 -12.57
C LEU A 6 0.72 -6.31 -11.77
N ASP A 7 1.47 -7.20 -12.42
CA ASP A 7 2.54 -8.00 -11.78
C ASP A 7 3.66 -7.10 -11.25
N ASN A 8 4.18 -6.17 -12.04
CA ASN A 8 5.26 -5.28 -11.58
C ASN A 8 4.80 -4.38 -10.42
N LEU A 9 3.56 -3.92 -10.46
CA LEU A 9 2.98 -3.13 -9.38
C LEU A 9 2.81 -3.98 -8.12
N ASN A 10 2.41 -5.24 -8.28
CA ASN A 10 2.26 -6.18 -7.17
C ASN A 10 3.61 -6.44 -6.47
N ASP A 11 4.66 -6.72 -7.24
CA ASP A 11 6.02 -6.94 -6.70
C ASP A 11 6.53 -5.73 -5.91
N ARG A 12 6.33 -4.52 -6.43
CA ARG A 12 6.73 -3.27 -5.73
C ARG A 12 5.90 -3.03 -4.48
N LEU A 13 4.62 -3.39 -4.51
CA LEU A 13 3.73 -3.23 -3.37
C LEU A 13 4.12 -4.20 -2.25
N ASP A 14 4.44 -5.45 -2.58
CA ASP A 14 4.93 -6.44 -1.62
C ASP A 14 6.23 -5.98 -0.96
N GLU A 15 7.18 -5.43 -1.72
CA GLU A 15 8.42 -4.89 -1.14
C GLU A 15 8.16 -3.72 -0.18
N ALA A 16 7.24 -2.81 -0.53
CA ALA A 16 6.86 -1.69 0.32
C ALA A 16 6.15 -2.15 1.60
N LEU A 17 5.27 -3.15 1.48
CA LEU A 17 4.57 -3.76 2.61
C LEU A 17 5.52 -4.48 3.56
N ASP A 18 6.52 -5.18 3.03
CA ASP A 18 7.53 -5.86 3.84
C ASP A 18 8.41 -4.87 4.61
N ARG A 19 8.81 -3.76 3.98
CA ARG A 19 9.52 -2.68 4.69
C ARG A 19 8.65 -2.06 5.77
N GLY A 20 7.39 -1.78 5.47
CA GLY A 20 6.43 -1.26 6.44
C GLY A 20 6.24 -2.21 7.64
N ARG A 21 6.17 -3.52 7.39
CA ARG A 21 5.99 -4.53 8.45
C ARG A 21 7.17 -4.56 9.43
N ARG A 22 8.41 -4.45 8.93
CA ARG A 22 9.62 -4.35 9.78
C ARG A 22 9.65 -3.08 10.63
N ILE A 23 9.03 -2.00 10.15
CA ILE A 23 8.94 -0.73 10.88
C ILE A 23 7.92 -0.82 12.03
N VAL A 24 6.90 -1.68 11.89
CA VAL A 24 5.78 -1.80 12.83
C VAL A 24 5.95 -2.99 13.80
N GLU A 25 7.15 -3.55 13.96
CA GLU A 25 7.44 -4.68 14.88
C GLU A 25 7.19 -4.39 16.38
N ASP A 26 6.60 -3.24 16.71
CA ASP A 26 6.07 -2.95 18.05
C ASP A 26 4.76 -3.73 18.28
N GLU A 27 4.71 -4.60 19.28
CA GLU A 27 3.60 -5.54 19.53
C GLU A 27 2.23 -4.84 19.64
N GLU A 28 2.20 -3.63 20.23
CA GLU A 28 0.96 -2.87 20.45
C GLU A 28 0.42 -2.21 19.16
N LEU A 29 1.31 -1.91 18.21
CA LEU A 29 0.94 -1.34 16.90
C LEU A 29 0.59 -2.43 15.89
N THR A 30 1.13 -3.64 16.08
CA THR A 30 0.94 -4.79 15.19
C THR A 30 -0.54 -5.15 15.06
N GLU A 31 -1.29 -5.21 16.16
CA GLU A 31 -2.69 -5.65 16.16
C GLU A 31 -3.61 -4.67 15.41
N GLN A 32 -3.41 -3.37 15.61
CA GLN A 32 -4.17 -2.31 14.92
C GLN A 32 -3.84 -2.24 13.43
N VAL A 33 -2.57 -2.44 13.07
CA VAL A 33 -2.13 -2.46 11.67
C VAL A 33 -2.64 -3.70 10.95
N ASP A 34 -2.68 -4.86 11.60
CA ASP A 34 -3.23 -6.09 11.00
C ASP A 34 -4.74 -5.98 10.76
N GLU A 35 -5.50 -5.35 11.67
CA GLU A 35 -6.92 -5.11 11.44
C GLU A 35 -7.16 -4.18 10.24
N LEU A 36 -6.39 -3.08 10.17
CA LEU A 36 -6.45 -2.13 9.07
C LEU A 36 -6.08 -2.80 7.74
N LYS A 37 -5.00 -3.59 7.73
CA LYS A 37 -4.57 -4.38 6.58
C LYS A 37 -5.69 -5.30 6.09
N GLY A 38 -6.33 -6.04 6.99
CA GLY A 38 -7.44 -6.92 6.63
C GLY A 38 -8.63 -6.18 6.00
N ARG A 39 -8.94 -4.96 6.46
CA ARG A 39 -9.99 -4.11 5.83
C ARG A 39 -9.58 -3.66 4.43
N VAL A 40 -8.33 -3.25 4.25
CA VAL A 40 -7.79 -2.81 2.95
C VAL A 40 -7.76 -3.96 1.96
N GLU A 41 -7.28 -5.15 2.35
CA GLU A 41 -7.25 -6.34 1.47
C GLU A 41 -8.64 -6.72 0.96
N ARG A 42 -9.66 -6.69 1.83
CA ARG A 42 -11.05 -6.95 1.42
C ARG A 42 -11.54 -5.91 0.40
N MET A 43 -11.18 -4.65 0.58
CA MET A 43 -11.54 -3.58 -0.34
C MET A 43 -10.85 -3.74 -1.70
N VAL A 44 -9.54 -4.02 -1.71
CA VAL A 44 -8.74 -4.28 -2.91
C VAL A 44 -9.29 -5.47 -3.67
N ARG A 45 -9.57 -6.59 -2.99
CA ARG A 45 -10.14 -7.79 -3.61
C ARG A 45 -11.49 -7.53 -4.27
N LYS A 46 -12.30 -6.64 -3.67
CA LYS A 46 -13.62 -6.28 -4.20
C LYS A 46 -13.53 -5.36 -5.43
N HIS A 47 -12.56 -4.46 -5.48
CA HIS A 47 -12.42 -3.44 -6.52
C HIS A 47 -10.96 -3.21 -6.95
N PRO A 48 -10.31 -4.19 -7.60
CA PRO A 48 -8.85 -4.18 -7.81
C PRO A 48 -8.36 -2.94 -8.57
N VAL A 49 -8.98 -2.61 -9.71
CA VAL A 49 -8.58 -1.46 -10.53
C VAL A 49 -8.78 -0.12 -9.81
N LYS A 50 -9.90 0.05 -9.10
CA LYS A 50 -10.19 1.30 -8.39
C LYS A 50 -9.27 1.49 -7.19
N SER A 51 -8.94 0.42 -6.48
CA SER A 51 -8.01 0.45 -5.35
C SER A 51 -6.60 0.78 -5.80
N VAL A 52 -6.13 0.23 -6.93
CA VAL A 52 -4.84 0.62 -7.53
C VAL A 52 -4.81 2.12 -7.87
N ALA A 53 -5.84 2.62 -8.55
CA ALA A 53 -5.93 4.05 -8.87
C ALA A 53 -5.96 4.93 -7.61
N GLY A 54 -6.70 4.51 -6.58
CA GLY A 54 -6.74 5.21 -5.29
C GLY A 54 -5.40 5.22 -4.56
N GLY A 55 -4.69 4.09 -4.55
CA GLY A 55 -3.36 3.96 -3.97
C GLY A 55 -2.32 4.84 -4.67
N LEU A 56 -2.35 4.89 -6.00
CA LEU A 56 -1.47 5.78 -6.78
C LEU A 56 -1.73 7.26 -6.48
N LEU A 57 -3.00 7.67 -6.41
CA LEU A 57 -3.35 9.06 -6.07
C LEU A 57 -2.91 9.42 -4.64
N ALA A 58 -3.17 8.55 -3.68
CA ALA A 58 -2.74 8.75 -2.30
C ALA A 58 -1.20 8.82 -2.19
N GLY A 59 -0.50 7.89 -2.83
CA GLY A 59 0.96 7.86 -2.88
C GLY A 59 1.56 9.10 -3.54
N TYR A 60 0.97 9.58 -4.63
CA TYR A 60 1.39 10.82 -5.29
C TYR A 60 1.21 12.04 -4.37
N MET A 61 0.06 12.14 -3.68
CA MET A 61 -0.19 13.24 -2.75
C MET A 61 0.78 13.21 -1.57
N LEU A 62 1.01 12.04 -0.97
CA LEU A 62 1.99 11.88 0.10
C LEU A 62 3.41 12.20 -0.38
N GLY A 63 3.83 11.63 -1.50
CA GLY A 63 5.15 11.91 -2.09
C GLY A 63 5.34 13.39 -2.40
N LYS A 64 4.29 14.06 -2.89
CA LYS A 64 4.31 15.51 -3.13
C LYS A 64 4.45 16.31 -1.84
N LEU A 65 3.75 15.93 -0.76
CA LEU A 65 3.86 16.59 0.54
C LEU A 65 5.27 16.46 1.11
N PHE A 66 5.82 15.24 1.14
CA PHE A 66 7.17 14.98 1.66
C PHE A 66 8.30 15.50 0.76
N SER A 67 8.09 15.63 -0.56
CA SER A 67 9.08 16.23 -1.47
C SER A 67 9.03 17.76 -1.50
N SER A 68 8.04 18.40 -0.88
CA SER A 68 7.93 19.87 -0.83
C SER A 68 8.65 20.48 0.38
N GLU A 69 9.29 19.65 1.22
CA GLU A 69 10.00 20.07 2.44
C GLU A 69 11.54 20.15 2.24
N ASP A 70 12.00 20.17 0.98
CA ASP A 70 13.40 20.43 0.55
C ASP A 70 13.47 21.70 -0.34
#